data_AF-A0A2S9A5D7-F1
#
_entry.id   AF-A0A2S9A5D7-F1
#
_cell.length_a   1.000
_cell.length_b   1.000
_cell.length_c   1.000
_cell.angle_alpha   90.00
_cell.angle_beta   90.00
_cell.angle_gamma   90.00
#
_symmetry.space_group_name_H-M   'P 1'
#
loop_
_entity.id
_entity.type
_entity.pdbx_description
1 polymer ?
#
loop_
_entity_poly.entity_id
_entity_poly.type
_entity_poly.pdbx_seq_one_letter_code
_entity_poly.pdbx_strand_id
1 'polypeptide(L)'
;MTDRFPIITAGLISDGMRSDVNTHLTYRMARATQRVALVFGNLADFASSAAPNNITVRAAVRVNGGWVPVFFHGRRDVVIEPDALVSCDPIGAPLGVDGVLQVRTRVSVTLGERWVHNILTDNAKGEGTIAGTTGADLTLSGTITANRAYGYGPHTVIGDAGGIATLVGIGDSIMQGQSDRINAADSPTSTLAWGYARRFAWANHAPFLNLGVIGDTARDWAAASGRKYALRRALASDASVALISFGVDDLAQGRTVAQIKANLETIWTSVARVGVKAYQSTITPMTAVDGVTPQATEPLRLELNNWIRTQPSPLTGFVDLADAAETARNSKRNARSSRSGSKESSTMFRRAFRASSAGLSC
;
A
#
# COMPACT_ATOMS: atom_id res chain seq x y z
N MET A 1 11.29 3.13 6.81
CA MET A 1 9.91 3.41 6.36
C MET A 1 9.00 2.34 6.95
N THR A 2 7.92 2.71 7.62
CA THR A 2 6.85 1.77 7.95
C THR A 2 5.63 2.18 7.17
N ASP A 3 5.28 1.37 6.18
CA ASP A 3 4.02 1.53 5.50
C ASP A 3 2.98 0.60 6.13
N ARG A 4 1.87 1.20 6.54
CA ARG A 4 0.72 0.49 7.07
C ARG A 4 -0.43 0.43 6.06
N PHE A 5 -0.39 1.20 4.97
CA PHE A 5 -1.51 1.43 4.06
C PHE A 5 -1.05 1.71 2.63
N PRO A 6 -1.74 1.23 1.58
CA PRO A 6 -1.45 1.71 0.24
C PRO A 6 -1.49 3.25 0.21
N ILE A 7 -0.49 3.90 -0.41
CA ILE A 7 -0.35 5.37 -0.43
C ILE A 7 -1.58 6.07 -1.01
N ILE A 8 -2.32 5.34 -1.84
CA ILE A 8 -3.59 5.77 -2.40
C ILE A 8 -4.65 4.81 -1.90
N THR A 9 -5.54 5.35 -1.07
CA THR A 9 -6.74 4.66 -0.64
C THR A 9 -7.85 4.89 -1.63
N ALA A 10 -8.36 3.78 -2.13
CA ALA A 10 -9.51 3.70 -2.99
C ALA A 10 -10.76 4.36 -2.35
N GLY A 11 -11.04 5.63 -2.67
CA GLY A 11 -12.40 6.17 -2.83
C GLY A 11 -13.18 6.51 -1.59
N LEU A 12 -12.51 6.61 -0.45
CA LEU A 12 -13.15 6.96 0.80
C LEU A 12 -12.89 8.46 1.04
N ILE A 13 -13.91 9.27 0.81
CA ILE A 13 -13.93 10.70 1.10
C ILE A 13 -15.04 10.94 2.10
N SER A 14 -14.86 11.91 3.01
CA SER A 14 -15.91 12.27 3.96
C SER A 14 -17.17 12.78 3.26
N ASP A 15 -18.32 12.61 3.91
CA ASP A 15 -19.62 13.04 3.37
C ASP A 15 -19.81 14.57 3.36
N GLY A 16 -19.03 15.29 4.16
CA GLY A 16 -19.10 16.74 4.38
C GLY A 16 -20.06 17.16 5.51
N MET A 17 -20.69 16.19 6.19
CA MET A 17 -21.52 16.46 7.37
C MET A 17 -20.69 16.78 8.61
N ARG A 18 -19.43 16.35 8.61
CA ARG A 18 -18.43 16.64 9.63
C ARG A 18 -17.41 17.61 9.03
N SER A 19 -16.77 18.42 9.86
CA SER A 19 -15.74 19.39 9.45
C SER A 19 -14.36 19.03 10.00
N ASP A 20 -14.27 18.08 10.93
CA ASP A 20 -12.99 17.61 11.47
C ASP A 20 -13.04 16.14 11.93
N VAL A 21 -11.85 15.53 12.00
CA VAL A 21 -11.63 14.26 12.70
C VAL A 21 -10.28 14.23 13.39
N ASN A 22 -10.30 13.82 14.66
CA ASN A 22 -9.13 13.43 15.43
C ASN A 22 -8.93 11.91 15.29
N THR A 23 -7.71 11.47 15.00
CA THR A 23 -7.36 10.06 14.78
C THR A 23 -6.16 9.70 15.65
N HIS A 24 -6.22 8.55 16.34
CA HIS A 24 -5.09 7.93 17.04
C HIS A 24 -4.65 6.68 16.28
N LEU A 25 -3.38 6.61 15.90
CA LEU A 25 -2.78 5.50 15.17
C LEU A 25 -1.51 4.99 15.87
N THR A 26 -1.21 3.72 15.61
CA THR A 26 0.03 3.06 16.02
C THR A 26 0.79 2.59 14.78
N TYR A 27 2.10 2.85 14.78
CA TYR A 27 3.03 2.40 13.75
C TYR A 27 4.13 1.60 14.43
N ARG A 28 4.36 0.38 13.97
CA ARG A 28 5.42 -0.46 14.50
C ARG A 28 6.66 -0.32 13.63
N MET A 29 7.77 0.04 14.25
CA MET A 29 9.02 0.32 13.59
C MET A 29 9.67 -0.96 13.10
N ALA A 30 9.87 -1.07 11.78
CA ALA A 30 10.60 -2.18 11.19
C ALA A 30 12.10 -2.14 11.57
N ARG A 31 12.63 -0.98 11.99
CA ARG A 31 14.03 -0.79 12.36
C ARG A 31 14.14 0.18 13.53
N ALA A 32 15.26 0.11 14.24
CA ALA A 32 15.60 1.16 15.19
C ALA A 32 15.75 2.50 14.46
N THR A 33 15.30 3.58 15.09
CA THR A 33 15.37 4.95 14.57
C THR A 33 15.60 5.89 15.74
N GLN A 34 16.31 7.00 15.50
CA GLN A 34 16.47 8.10 16.45
C GLN A 34 15.48 9.23 16.15
N ARG A 35 15.10 9.38 14.88
CA ARG A 35 14.16 10.39 14.43
C ARG A 35 13.09 9.80 13.54
N VAL A 36 11.95 10.48 13.48
CA VAL A 36 10.88 10.17 12.52
C VAL A 36 10.41 11.43 11.82
N ALA A 37 9.98 11.29 10.57
CA ALA A 37 9.18 12.26 9.85
C ALA A 37 7.88 11.60 9.37
N LEU A 38 6.79 12.34 9.42
CA LEU A 38 5.47 11.91 8.99
C LEU A 38 5.18 12.53 7.62
N VAL A 39 4.71 11.73 6.68
CA VAL A 39 4.25 12.21 5.37
C VAL A 39 2.72 12.14 5.34
N PHE A 40 2.10 13.28 5.11
CA PHE A 40 0.66 13.44 4.94
C PHE A 40 0.34 13.77 3.49
N GLY A 41 -0.86 13.46 3.04
CA GLY A 41 -1.28 13.71 1.67
C GLY A 41 -2.78 13.82 1.53
N ASN A 42 -3.21 14.60 0.55
CA ASN A 42 -4.61 14.80 0.21
C ASN A 42 -4.95 14.06 -1.10
N LEU A 43 -4.75 12.74 -1.07
CA LEU A 43 -4.76 11.90 -2.27
C LEU A 43 -6.05 11.07 -2.37
N ALA A 44 -7.01 11.50 -3.19
CA ALA A 44 -8.17 10.69 -3.61
C ALA A 44 -7.97 10.03 -4.98
N ASP A 45 -8.38 8.77 -5.17
CA ASP A 45 -8.10 8.02 -6.42
C ASP A 45 -9.26 7.95 -7.43
N PHE A 46 -10.50 8.11 -6.99
CA PHE A 46 -11.65 7.83 -7.86
C PHE A 46 -12.13 9.06 -8.62
N ALA A 47 -12.18 8.91 -9.94
CA ALA A 47 -12.77 9.88 -10.86
C ALA A 47 -14.27 10.17 -10.58
N SER A 48 -14.97 9.31 -9.84
CA SER A 48 -16.38 9.50 -9.45
C SER A 48 -16.58 10.06 -8.03
N SER A 49 -15.51 10.15 -7.23
CA SER A 49 -15.58 10.82 -5.92
C SER A 49 -15.31 12.31 -6.12
N ALA A 50 -16.12 13.18 -5.50
CA ALA A 50 -15.86 14.62 -5.55
C ALA A 50 -14.41 14.89 -5.13
N ALA A 51 -13.70 15.76 -5.84
CA ALA A 51 -12.34 16.13 -5.47
C ALA A 51 -12.32 16.57 -3.99
N PRO A 52 -11.32 16.15 -3.20
CA PRO A 52 -11.21 16.63 -1.84
C PRO A 52 -11.03 18.15 -1.85
N ASN A 53 -11.41 18.82 -0.77
CA ASN A 53 -11.11 20.23 -0.57
C ASN A 53 -9.67 20.38 -0.05
N ASN A 54 -9.20 21.62 0.07
CA ASN A 54 -8.02 21.90 0.88
C ASN A 54 -8.26 21.39 2.31
N ILE A 55 -7.30 20.64 2.85
CA ILE A 55 -7.38 20.14 4.22
C ILE A 55 -6.35 20.84 5.09
N THR A 56 -6.70 21.13 6.34
CA THR A 56 -5.75 21.59 7.35
C THR A 56 -5.39 20.44 8.27
N VAL A 57 -4.10 20.14 8.41
CA VAL A 57 -3.59 19.02 9.20
C VAL A 57 -2.74 19.51 10.36
N ARG A 58 -2.96 18.91 11.53
CA ARG A 58 -2.16 19.05 12.74
C ARG A 58 -1.88 17.67 13.31
N ALA A 59 -0.69 17.46 13.88
CA ALA A 59 -0.34 16.16 14.46
C ALA A 59 0.51 16.25 15.73
N ALA A 60 0.64 15.14 16.42
CA ALA A 60 1.57 14.92 17.50
C ALA A 60 2.02 13.45 17.52
N VAL A 61 3.22 13.21 18.03
CA VAL A 61 3.75 11.86 18.24
C VAL A 61 4.00 11.62 19.71
N ARG A 62 3.87 10.36 20.17
CA ARG A 62 4.20 10.03 21.55
C ARG A 62 5.67 9.69 21.69
N VAL A 63 6.38 10.42 22.55
CA VAL A 63 7.80 10.24 22.85
C VAL A 63 7.98 10.26 24.36
N ASN A 64 8.69 9.27 24.92
CA ASN A 64 8.98 9.18 26.36
C ASN A 64 7.73 9.35 27.26
N GLY A 65 6.59 8.81 26.83
CA GLY A 65 5.33 8.86 27.56
C GLY A 65 4.45 10.10 27.29
N GLY A 66 5.02 11.20 26.77
CA GLY A 66 4.32 12.45 26.47
C GLY A 66 4.00 12.67 24.99
N TRP A 67 3.06 13.57 24.70
CA TRP A 67 2.76 14.00 23.32
C TRP A 67 3.66 15.16 22.91
N VAL A 68 4.43 14.96 21.85
CA VAL A 68 5.31 15.97 21.26
C VAL A 68 4.64 16.53 19.99
N PRO A 69 4.50 17.85 19.86
CA PRO A 69 3.92 18.47 18.66
C PRO A 69 4.77 18.19 17.41
N VAL A 70 4.10 17.87 16.31
CA VAL A 70 4.66 17.78 14.95
C VAL A 70 4.64 19.16 14.29
N PHE A 71 5.74 19.60 13.69
CA PHE A 71 5.77 20.89 12.97
C PHE A 71 5.94 20.68 11.46
N PHE A 72 5.45 21.63 10.67
CA PHE A 72 5.57 21.69 9.23
C PHE A 72 6.24 23.02 8.87
N HIS A 73 7.53 23.01 8.58
CA HIS A 73 8.33 24.22 8.39
C HIS A 73 8.17 25.20 9.57
N GLY A 74 8.24 24.67 10.80
CA GLY A 74 8.10 25.42 12.04
C GLY A 74 6.66 25.78 12.45
N ARG A 75 5.62 25.37 11.69
CA ARG A 75 4.21 25.64 12.00
C ARG A 75 3.47 24.43 12.53
N ARG A 76 2.48 24.61 13.41
CA ARG A 76 1.66 23.52 13.97
C ARG A 76 0.64 22.95 12.99
N ASP A 77 0.19 23.80 12.07
CA ASP A 77 -0.80 23.46 11.05
C ASP A 77 -0.19 23.61 9.66
N VAL A 78 -0.66 22.76 8.75
CA VAL A 78 -0.34 22.84 7.33
C VAL A 78 -1.60 22.67 6.50
N VAL A 79 -1.75 23.48 5.45
CA VAL A 79 -2.78 23.28 4.44
C VAL A 79 -2.22 22.37 3.36
N ILE A 80 -2.92 21.30 3.04
CA ILE A 80 -2.58 20.36 1.97
C ILE A 80 -3.64 20.47 0.89
N GLU A 81 -3.23 21.00 -0.26
CA GLU A 81 -4.07 21.09 -1.45
C GLU A 81 -4.40 19.70 -1.99
N PRO A 82 -5.51 19.53 -2.73
CA PRO A 82 -5.81 18.30 -3.44
C PRO A 82 -4.61 17.81 -4.25
N ASP A 83 -4.34 16.52 -4.16
CA ASP A 83 -3.25 15.84 -4.88
C ASP A 83 -1.83 16.19 -4.40
N ALA A 84 -1.71 16.97 -3.32
CA ALA A 84 -0.44 17.30 -2.70
C ALA A 84 -0.03 16.32 -1.58
N LEU A 85 1.27 16.29 -1.34
CA LEU A 85 1.93 15.62 -0.22
C LEU A 85 2.74 16.66 0.57
N VAL A 86 2.83 16.47 1.89
CA VAL A 86 3.71 17.27 2.74
C VAL A 86 4.39 16.39 3.78
N SER A 87 5.69 16.62 4.00
CA SER A 87 6.46 16.03 5.08
C SER A 87 6.53 16.99 6.26
N CYS A 88 6.43 16.48 7.47
CA CYS A 88 6.73 17.26 8.67
C CYS A 88 8.24 17.42 8.90
N ASP A 89 8.59 18.37 9.76
CA ASP A 89 9.94 18.53 10.28
C ASP A 89 10.35 17.25 11.07
N PRO A 90 11.62 16.81 11.02
CA PRO A 90 12.06 15.63 11.75
C PRO A 90 11.87 15.75 13.28
N ILE A 91 11.39 14.69 13.91
CA ILE A 91 11.09 14.64 15.34
C ILE A 91 12.02 13.63 16.01
N GLY A 92 12.67 14.02 17.10
CA GLY A 92 13.42 13.09 17.95
C GLY A 92 12.48 12.08 18.61
N ALA A 93 12.50 10.85 18.12
CA ALA A 93 11.64 9.76 18.57
C ALA A 93 12.44 8.45 18.57
N PRO A 94 13.38 8.29 19.52
CA PRO A 94 14.20 7.10 19.59
C PRO A 94 13.34 5.88 19.88
N LEU A 95 13.31 4.94 18.94
CA LEU A 95 12.56 3.69 19.01
C LEU A 95 13.46 2.55 18.56
N GLY A 96 13.41 1.42 19.27
CA GLY A 96 14.06 0.19 18.84
C GLY A 96 13.32 -0.48 17.68
N VAL A 97 13.90 -1.56 17.15
CA VAL A 97 13.17 -2.51 16.28
C VAL A 97 11.92 -2.98 17.02
N ASP A 98 10.80 -3.08 16.31
CA ASP A 98 9.47 -3.40 16.86
C ASP A 98 8.89 -2.38 17.85
N GLY A 99 9.60 -1.28 18.11
CA GLY A 99 9.09 -0.15 18.88
C GLY A 99 7.80 0.40 18.26
N VAL A 100 6.89 0.88 19.10
CA VAL A 100 5.59 1.41 18.64
C VAL A 100 5.59 2.93 18.73
N LEU A 101 5.52 3.59 17.58
CA LEU A 101 5.24 5.01 17.47
C LEU A 101 3.71 5.21 17.54
N GLN A 102 3.24 6.02 18.49
CA GLN A 102 1.85 6.45 18.50
C GLN A 102 1.76 7.84 17.87
N VAL A 103 0.77 8.04 17.00
CA VAL A 103 0.54 9.29 16.29
C VAL A 103 -0.90 9.73 16.52
N ARG A 104 -1.08 11.00 16.89
CA ARG A 104 -2.39 11.65 16.86
C ARG A 104 -2.41 12.66 15.73
N THR A 105 -3.48 12.63 14.94
CA THR A 105 -3.68 13.57 13.83
C THR A 105 -5.05 14.20 13.95
N ARG A 106 -5.15 15.50 13.67
CA ARG A 106 -6.41 16.19 13.37
C ARG A 106 -6.36 16.66 11.93
N VAL A 107 -7.38 16.30 11.16
CA VAL A 107 -7.68 16.95 9.88
C VAL A 107 -8.94 17.77 10.03
N SER A 108 -8.98 18.93 9.39
CA SER A 108 -10.15 19.80 9.37
C SER A 108 -10.33 20.50 8.03
N VAL A 109 -11.58 20.80 7.71
CA VAL A 109 -12.08 21.51 6.53
C VAL A 109 -13.22 22.44 6.96
N THR A 110 -13.72 23.29 6.07
CA THR A 110 -14.94 24.09 6.34
C THR A 110 -16.16 23.16 6.39
N LEU A 111 -17.20 23.50 7.16
CA LEU A 111 -18.43 22.71 7.18
C LEU A 111 -19.04 22.60 5.77
N GLY A 112 -19.38 21.37 5.35
CA GLY A 112 -19.84 21.06 3.99
C GLY A 112 -18.72 20.62 3.02
N GLU A 113 -17.46 20.91 3.36
CA GLU A 113 -16.30 20.44 2.60
C GLU A 113 -15.88 19.02 2.98
N ARG A 114 -15.00 18.41 2.18
CA ARG A 114 -14.65 17.01 2.30
C ARG A 114 -13.14 16.77 2.42
N TRP A 115 -12.76 15.73 3.15
CA TRP A 115 -11.37 15.24 3.26
C TRP A 115 -11.27 13.76 2.91
N VAL A 116 -10.06 13.30 2.61
CA VAL A 116 -9.77 11.91 2.30
C VAL A 116 -9.77 11.04 3.56
N HIS A 117 -10.39 9.87 3.50
CA HIS A 117 -10.21 8.80 4.45
C HIS A 117 -9.08 7.87 4.00
N ASN A 118 -7.86 8.13 4.46
CA ASN A 118 -6.71 7.30 4.10
C ASN A 118 -6.43 6.15 5.08
N ILE A 119 -7.26 6.02 6.11
CA ILE A 119 -7.02 5.09 7.20
C ILE A 119 -8.31 4.53 7.76
N LEU A 120 -8.34 3.21 7.97
CA LEU A 120 -9.26 2.53 8.86
C LEU A 120 -8.52 2.12 10.14
N THR A 121 -8.98 2.58 11.29
CA THR A 121 -8.34 2.27 12.59
C THR A 121 -8.51 0.81 13.01
N ASP A 122 -7.50 0.27 13.70
CA ASP A 122 -7.52 -1.05 14.33
C ASP A 122 -7.73 -0.91 15.84
N ASN A 123 -8.97 -1.08 16.28
CA ASN A 123 -9.33 -0.96 17.69
C ASN A 123 -8.63 -2.00 18.58
N ALA A 124 -8.20 -3.15 18.05
CA ALA A 124 -7.42 -4.13 18.81
C ALA A 124 -6.00 -3.65 19.13
N LYS A 125 -5.53 -2.58 18.47
CA LYS A 125 -4.26 -1.89 18.77
C LYS A 125 -4.45 -0.60 19.58
N GLY A 126 -5.66 -0.35 20.05
CA GLY A 126 -6.00 0.87 20.80
C GLY A 126 -6.19 2.10 19.91
N GLU A 127 -6.38 1.91 18.60
CA GLU A 127 -6.58 3.00 17.66
C GLU A 127 -8.05 3.41 17.58
N GLY A 128 -8.29 4.66 17.20
CA GLY A 128 -9.64 5.17 17.10
C GLY A 128 -9.72 6.56 16.50
N THR A 129 -10.96 6.99 16.25
CA THR A 129 -11.30 8.30 15.72
C THR A 129 -12.39 8.97 16.55
N ILE A 130 -12.37 10.29 16.59
CA ILE A 130 -13.47 11.13 17.06
C ILE A 130 -13.68 12.20 15.99
N ALA A 131 -14.82 12.14 15.29
CA ALA A 131 -15.17 13.08 14.24
C ALA A 131 -16.27 14.04 14.72
N GLY A 132 -16.20 15.30 14.32
CA GLY A 132 -17.08 16.36 14.81
C GLY A 132 -17.34 17.47 13.78
N THR A 133 -18.15 18.45 14.19
CA THR A 133 -18.44 19.68 13.41
C THR A 133 -17.73 20.93 13.98
N THR A 134 -17.21 20.83 15.20
CA THR A 134 -16.43 21.86 15.93
C THR A 134 -15.44 21.20 16.90
N GLY A 135 -15.00 19.97 16.58
CA GLY A 135 -14.25 19.12 17.50
C GLY A 135 -13.00 19.81 18.03
N ALA A 136 -12.81 19.72 19.35
CA ALA A 136 -11.60 20.17 20.02
C ALA A 136 -10.36 19.47 19.43
N ASP A 137 -9.23 20.16 19.42
CA ASP A 137 -7.95 19.55 19.07
C ASP A 137 -7.50 18.60 20.17
N LEU A 138 -7.46 17.30 19.87
CA LEU A 138 -7.03 16.25 20.80
C LEU A 138 -5.60 15.76 20.51
N THR A 139 -4.82 16.47 19.69
CA THR A 139 -3.47 16.02 19.32
C THR A 139 -2.50 15.98 20.51
N LEU A 140 -2.59 16.93 21.45
CA LEU A 140 -1.70 17.00 22.62
C LEU A 140 -2.32 16.55 23.94
N SER A 141 -3.66 16.48 24.02
CA SER A 141 -4.39 16.18 25.26
C SER A 141 -5.73 15.50 24.99
N GLY A 142 -6.40 15.04 26.06
CA GLY A 142 -7.69 14.38 25.97
C GLY A 142 -7.63 12.92 25.51
N THR A 143 -8.80 12.30 25.37
CA THR A 143 -8.95 10.86 25.12
C THR A 143 -9.59 10.62 23.76
N ILE A 144 -8.95 9.78 22.95
CA ILE A 144 -9.54 9.22 21.72
C ILE A 144 -9.82 7.75 22.04
N THR A 145 -11.10 7.39 22.18
CA THR A 145 -11.50 6.02 22.50
C THR A 145 -11.23 5.09 21.33
N ALA A 146 -10.72 3.90 21.61
CA ALA A 146 -10.46 2.90 20.58
C ALA A 146 -11.77 2.50 19.88
N ASN A 147 -11.80 2.62 18.56
CA ASN A 147 -12.92 2.23 17.73
C ASN A 147 -12.42 1.88 16.32
N ARG A 148 -13.28 1.20 15.56
CA ARG A 148 -13.01 0.89 14.15
C ARG A 148 -13.78 1.87 13.28
N ALA A 149 -13.10 2.86 12.73
CA ALA A 149 -13.71 3.90 11.94
C ALA A 149 -12.70 4.49 10.94
N TYR A 150 -13.22 5.10 9.88
CA TYR A 150 -12.39 5.82 8.94
C TYR A 150 -11.91 7.13 9.57
N GLY A 151 -10.62 7.42 9.40
CA GLY A 151 -9.97 8.61 9.92
C GLY A 151 -9.06 9.25 8.89
N TYR A 152 -8.11 10.05 9.38
CA TYR A 152 -7.02 10.60 8.59
C TYR A 152 -5.71 10.51 9.38
N GLY A 153 -4.63 10.12 8.72
CA GLY A 153 -3.31 10.06 9.35
C GLY A 153 -2.16 10.13 8.35
N PRO A 154 -0.91 9.96 8.81
CA PRO A 154 0.23 9.85 7.90
C PRO A 154 0.06 8.68 6.93
N HIS A 155 0.31 8.94 5.63
CA HIS A 155 0.47 7.89 4.62
C HIS A 155 1.71 7.06 4.89
N THR A 156 2.76 7.69 5.42
CA THR A 156 4.03 7.01 5.68
C THR A 156 4.74 7.63 6.87
N VAL A 157 5.43 6.78 7.62
CA VAL A 157 6.42 7.18 8.63
C VAL A 157 7.82 6.86 8.10
N ILE A 158 8.61 7.91 7.95
CA ILE A 158 10.01 7.87 7.54
C ILE A 158 10.86 7.86 8.80
N GLY A 159 11.77 6.89 8.92
CA GLY A 159 12.78 6.86 9.97
C GLY A 159 14.11 7.41 9.45
N ASP A 160 15.18 7.28 10.23
CA ASP A 160 16.51 7.68 9.77
C ASP A 160 16.91 6.92 8.49
N ALA A 161 17.59 7.61 7.58
CA ALA A 161 18.16 7.01 6.39
C ALA A 161 19.25 6.02 6.81
N GLY A 162 19.06 4.74 6.51
CA GLY A 162 20.12 3.75 6.48
C GLY A 162 20.23 3.25 5.05
N GLY A 163 21.45 3.09 4.52
CA GLY A 163 21.72 2.69 3.14
C GLY A 163 21.28 1.26 2.78
N ILE A 164 20.01 0.95 3.03
CA ILE A 164 19.36 -0.34 2.86
C ILE A 164 18.47 -0.26 1.62
N ALA A 165 18.36 -1.37 0.91
CA ALA A 165 17.46 -1.47 -0.22
C ALA A 165 16.00 -1.23 0.20
N THR A 166 15.33 -0.31 -0.49
CA THR A 166 13.90 -0.03 -0.36
C THR A 166 13.10 -0.84 -1.39
N LEU A 167 11.97 -1.39 -0.98
CA LEU A 167 11.04 -2.14 -1.84
C LEU A 167 9.81 -1.29 -2.13
N VAL A 168 9.40 -1.22 -3.39
CA VAL A 168 8.10 -0.67 -3.79
C VAL A 168 7.25 -1.75 -4.43
N GLY A 169 5.99 -1.87 -4.01
CA GLY A 169 5.01 -2.77 -4.59
C GLY A 169 4.15 -2.02 -5.60
N ILE A 170 4.20 -2.41 -6.87
CA ILE A 170 3.40 -1.84 -7.95
C ILE A 170 2.45 -2.92 -8.45
N GLY A 171 1.15 -2.65 -8.50
CA GLY A 171 0.23 -3.67 -8.96
C GLY A 171 -1.24 -3.34 -8.75
N ASP A 172 -2.02 -4.41 -8.84
CA ASP A 172 -3.48 -4.40 -8.72
C ASP A 172 -3.95 -4.72 -7.28
N SER A 173 -5.17 -5.27 -7.17
CA SER A 173 -5.78 -5.71 -5.92
C SER A 173 -4.92 -6.71 -5.12
N ILE A 174 -4.14 -7.56 -5.79
CA ILE A 174 -3.32 -8.59 -5.15
C ILE A 174 -2.10 -7.92 -4.48
N MET A 175 -1.45 -6.97 -5.16
CA MET A 175 -0.37 -6.17 -4.56
C MET A 175 -0.87 -5.28 -3.42
N GLN A 176 -2.05 -4.68 -3.59
CA GLN A 176 -2.71 -3.91 -2.53
C GLN A 176 -2.98 -4.79 -1.29
N GLY A 177 -3.12 -6.10 -1.50
CA GLY A 177 -3.41 -7.08 -0.47
C GLY A 177 -4.90 -7.27 -0.22
N GLN A 178 -5.76 -6.88 -1.16
CA GLN A 178 -7.21 -6.95 -0.98
C GLN A 178 -7.64 -8.34 -0.49
N SER A 179 -8.52 -8.36 0.52
CA SER A 179 -9.01 -9.58 1.18
C SER A 179 -7.99 -10.40 1.99
N ASP A 180 -6.71 -9.99 2.11
CA ASP A 180 -5.76 -10.53 3.09
C ASP A 180 -5.97 -9.90 4.46
N ARG A 181 -7.04 -10.34 5.12
CA ARG A 181 -7.47 -9.88 6.46
C ARG A 181 -6.40 -10.23 7.51
N ILE A 182 -5.98 -9.25 8.32
CA ILE A 182 -5.13 -9.52 9.49
C ILE A 182 -5.96 -10.17 10.60
N ASN A 183 -7.21 -9.71 10.75
CA ASN A 183 -8.14 -10.14 11.79
C ASN A 183 -9.49 -10.55 11.17
N ALA A 184 -10.18 -11.51 11.80
CA ALA A 184 -11.48 -12.03 11.31
C ALA A 184 -12.55 -10.93 11.12
N ALA A 185 -12.42 -9.81 11.84
CA ALA A 185 -13.29 -8.64 11.75
C ALA A 185 -13.04 -7.75 10.52
N ASP A 186 -12.00 -8.03 9.71
CA ASP A 186 -11.61 -7.10 8.64
C ASP A 186 -12.53 -7.11 7.44
N SER A 187 -12.90 -5.90 6.98
CA SER A 187 -13.57 -5.73 5.69
C SER A 187 -12.62 -6.17 4.56
N PRO A 188 -13.11 -6.86 3.51
CA PRO A 188 -12.30 -7.20 2.34
C PRO A 188 -11.73 -5.99 1.59
N THR A 189 -12.26 -4.78 1.87
CA THR A 189 -11.77 -3.49 1.33
C THR A 189 -10.98 -2.67 2.35
N SER A 190 -10.68 -3.23 3.52
CA SER A 190 -10.01 -2.45 4.57
C SER A 190 -8.57 -2.13 4.19
N THR A 191 -8.13 -0.93 4.57
CA THR A 191 -6.73 -0.51 4.50
C THR A 191 -5.84 -1.37 5.42
N LEU A 192 -6.44 -2.16 6.32
CA LEU A 192 -5.79 -3.13 7.18
C LEU A 192 -5.41 -4.44 6.46
N ALA A 193 -5.43 -4.50 5.14
CA ALA A 193 -4.92 -5.68 4.45
C ALA A 193 -3.38 -5.65 4.38
N TRP A 194 -2.73 -6.80 4.63
CA TRP A 194 -1.27 -6.86 4.52
C TRP A 194 -0.81 -7.20 3.11
N GLY A 195 -1.43 -8.20 2.49
CA GLY A 195 -0.93 -8.74 1.25
C GLY A 195 0.42 -9.44 1.42
N TYR A 196 0.83 -10.14 0.37
CA TYR A 196 2.03 -10.94 0.39
C TYR A 196 3.31 -10.09 0.51
N ALA A 197 3.38 -8.96 -0.21
CA ALA A 197 4.58 -8.13 -0.32
C ALA A 197 4.91 -7.46 1.02
N ARG A 198 3.89 -6.96 1.72
CA ARG A 198 4.07 -6.39 3.06
C ARG A 198 4.45 -7.43 4.09
N ARG A 199 3.86 -8.63 4.06
CA ARG A 199 4.25 -9.73 4.97
C ARG A 199 5.73 -10.08 4.81
N PHE A 200 6.22 -10.08 3.58
CA PHE A 200 7.64 -10.26 3.29
C PHE A 200 8.49 -9.11 3.84
N ALA A 201 8.15 -7.88 3.47
CA ALA A 201 8.89 -6.71 3.90
C ALA A 201 8.96 -6.63 5.42
N TRP A 202 7.84 -6.90 6.09
CA TRP A 202 7.73 -6.97 7.53
C TRP A 202 8.67 -8.02 8.13
N ALA A 203 8.60 -9.26 7.65
CA ALA A 203 9.41 -10.36 8.17
C ALA A 203 10.92 -10.18 7.94
N ASN A 204 11.32 -9.33 6.99
CA ASN A 204 12.72 -9.07 6.63
C ASN A 204 13.18 -7.67 7.01
N HIS A 205 12.37 -6.90 7.75
CA HIS A 205 12.67 -5.52 8.12
C HIS A 205 13.06 -4.63 6.91
N ALA A 206 12.48 -4.91 5.74
CA ALA A 206 12.71 -4.14 4.53
C ALA A 206 11.77 -2.93 4.50
N PRO A 207 12.27 -1.70 4.28
CA PRO A 207 11.43 -0.56 4.02
C PRO A 207 10.55 -0.84 2.79
N PHE A 208 9.23 -0.70 2.95
CA PHE A 208 8.28 -1.02 1.89
C PHE A 208 7.30 0.13 1.69
N LEU A 209 6.98 0.41 0.43
CA LEU A 209 5.91 1.32 0.01
C LEU A 209 4.93 0.54 -0.89
N ASN A 210 3.65 0.50 -0.51
CA ASN A 210 2.62 -0.13 -1.31
C ASN A 210 1.96 0.89 -2.24
N LEU A 211 2.21 0.74 -3.54
CA LEU A 211 1.56 1.51 -4.59
C LEU A 211 0.51 0.68 -5.32
N GLY A 212 0.07 -0.48 -4.81
CA GLY A 212 -0.96 -1.30 -5.43
C GLY A 212 -2.37 -0.72 -5.27
N VAL A 213 -3.19 -0.79 -6.32
CA VAL A 213 -4.59 -0.31 -6.29
C VAL A 213 -5.50 -1.32 -6.97
N ILE A 214 -6.60 -1.67 -6.30
CA ILE A 214 -7.66 -2.54 -6.83
C ILE A 214 -8.12 -2.17 -8.25
N GLY A 215 -8.18 -3.16 -9.14
CA GLY A 215 -8.70 -3.01 -10.49
C GLY A 215 -7.74 -2.32 -11.46
N ASP A 216 -6.53 -1.99 -11.04
CA ASP A 216 -5.51 -1.46 -11.94
C ASP A 216 -5.06 -2.50 -12.96
N THR A 217 -4.77 -2.03 -14.17
CA THR A 217 -4.20 -2.87 -15.22
C THR A 217 -2.79 -2.40 -15.58
N ALA A 218 -2.00 -3.30 -16.19
CA ALA A 218 -0.73 -2.92 -16.81
C ALA A 218 -0.93 -1.83 -17.87
N ARG A 219 -2.07 -1.85 -18.60
CA ARG A 219 -2.43 -0.80 -19.57
C ARG A 219 -2.48 0.57 -18.91
N ASP A 220 -3.27 0.69 -17.85
CA ASP A 220 -3.57 1.99 -17.24
C ASP A 220 -2.30 2.57 -16.60
N TRP A 221 -1.52 1.71 -15.93
CA TRP A 221 -0.22 2.12 -15.42
C TRP A 221 0.72 2.53 -16.56
N ALA A 222 0.87 1.73 -17.63
CA ALA A 222 1.77 2.00 -18.76
C ALA A 222 1.44 3.32 -19.49
N ALA A 223 0.15 3.62 -19.66
CA ALA A 223 -0.32 4.87 -20.25
C ALA A 223 -0.10 6.10 -19.34
N ALA A 224 0.11 5.89 -18.04
CA ALA A 224 0.20 6.94 -17.03
C ALA A 224 -1.04 7.87 -16.99
N SER A 225 -2.20 7.38 -17.42
CA SER A 225 -3.43 8.16 -17.55
C SER A 225 -4.45 7.79 -16.46
N GLY A 226 -4.95 8.78 -15.72
CA GLY A 226 -5.88 8.56 -14.60
C GLY A 226 -5.18 8.10 -13.32
N ARG A 227 -5.96 7.68 -12.31
CA ARG A 227 -5.58 7.06 -11.00
C ARG A 227 -4.21 7.43 -10.41
N LYS A 228 -3.82 8.69 -10.61
CA LYS A 228 -2.56 9.30 -10.17
C LYS A 228 -1.31 8.46 -10.51
N TYR A 229 -1.30 7.80 -11.67
CA TYR A 229 -0.17 6.97 -12.08
C TYR A 229 1.13 7.76 -12.19
N ALA A 230 1.09 9.03 -12.62
CA ALA A 230 2.27 9.89 -12.65
C ALA A 230 2.87 10.09 -11.25
N LEU A 231 2.05 10.37 -10.24
CA LEU A 231 2.47 10.51 -8.84
C LEU A 231 3.06 9.18 -8.32
N ARG A 232 2.37 8.06 -8.55
CA ARG A 232 2.86 6.73 -8.13
C ARG A 232 4.18 6.36 -8.79
N ARG A 233 4.37 6.69 -10.06
CA ARG A 233 5.66 6.51 -10.75
C ARG A 233 6.76 7.35 -10.15
N ALA A 234 6.48 8.62 -9.82
CA ALA A 234 7.46 9.48 -9.14
C ALA A 234 7.86 8.89 -7.78
N LEU A 235 6.90 8.42 -6.99
CA LEU A 235 7.16 7.78 -5.69
C LEU A 235 7.95 6.46 -5.80
N ALA A 236 7.81 5.73 -6.91
CA ALA A 236 8.58 4.51 -7.16
C ALA A 236 10.04 4.78 -7.55
N SER A 237 10.39 6.01 -7.97
CA SER A 237 11.69 6.32 -8.57
C SER A 237 12.86 6.30 -7.58
N ASP A 238 12.58 6.50 -6.28
CA ASP A 238 13.59 6.43 -5.22
C ASP A 238 13.74 5.01 -4.62
N ALA A 239 13.04 4.02 -5.18
CA ALA A 239 13.12 2.65 -4.70
C ALA A 239 14.42 1.96 -5.15
N SER A 240 14.91 1.01 -4.37
CA SER A 240 16.00 0.13 -4.85
C SER A 240 15.46 -1.02 -5.71
N VAL A 241 14.27 -1.52 -5.36
CA VAL A 241 13.61 -2.65 -6.01
C VAL A 241 12.13 -2.34 -6.19
N ALA A 242 11.60 -2.59 -7.39
CA ALA A 242 10.16 -2.62 -7.66
C ALA A 242 9.70 -4.06 -7.86
N LEU A 243 8.69 -4.48 -7.12
CA LEU A 243 7.94 -5.70 -7.39
C LEU A 243 6.66 -5.33 -8.12
N ILE A 244 6.58 -5.67 -9.41
CA ILE A 244 5.44 -5.44 -10.30
C ILE A 244 4.53 -6.68 -10.28
N SER A 245 3.24 -6.47 -10.07
CA SER A 245 2.21 -7.49 -10.00
C SER A 245 0.96 -7.02 -10.72
N PHE A 246 1.01 -7.08 -12.05
CA PHE A 246 -0.09 -6.82 -12.96
C PHE A 246 -0.35 -8.02 -13.87
N GLY A 247 -1.50 -8.00 -14.54
CA GLY A 247 -1.87 -8.93 -15.61
C GLY A 247 -3.18 -9.66 -15.32
N VAL A 248 -3.57 -9.82 -14.05
CA VAL A 248 -4.82 -10.51 -13.69
C VAL A 248 -6.04 -9.73 -14.20
N ASP A 249 -6.08 -8.42 -13.94
CA ASP A 249 -7.16 -7.54 -14.35
C ASP A 249 -7.11 -7.27 -15.87
N ASP A 250 -5.93 -7.26 -16.49
CA ASP A 250 -5.79 -7.19 -17.95
C ASP A 250 -6.42 -8.41 -18.64
N LEU A 251 -6.16 -9.62 -18.13
CA LEU A 251 -6.74 -10.86 -18.66
C LEU A 251 -8.25 -10.90 -18.46
N ALA A 252 -8.74 -10.47 -17.29
CA ALA A 252 -10.18 -10.37 -17.00
C ALA A 252 -10.89 -9.37 -17.93
N GLN A 253 -10.20 -8.32 -18.38
CA GLN A 253 -10.69 -7.37 -19.39
C GLN A 253 -10.50 -7.84 -20.85
N GLY A 254 -10.09 -9.10 -21.07
CA GLY A 254 -9.97 -9.69 -22.40
C GLY A 254 -8.79 -9.16 -23.22
N ARG A 255 -7.76 -8.57 -22.59
CA ARG A 255 -6.55 -8.14 -23.30
C ARG A 255 -5.76 -9.34 -23.78
N THR A 256 -5.16 -9.19 -24.96
CA THR A 256 -4.29 -10.23 -25.53
C THR A 256 -2.96 -10.31 -24.79
N VAL A 257 -2.33 -11.48 -24.81
CA VAL A 257 -1.00 -11.67 -24.18
C VAL A 257 0.03 -10.70 -24.77
N ALA A 258 0.02 -10.47 -26.09
CA ALA A 258 0.91 -9.51 -26.74
C ALA A 258 0.76 -8.07 -26.20
N GLN A 259 -0.49 -7.62 -26.01
CA GLN A 259 -0.78 -6.30 -25.43
C GLN A 259 -0.30 -6.19 -23.98
N ILE A 260 -0.44 -7.26 -23.19
CA ILE A 260 0.01 -7.27 -21.80
C ILE A 260 1.54 -7.26 -21.72
N LYS A 261 2.21 -8.05 -22.56
CA LYS A 261 3.69 -8.07 -22.68
C LYS A 261 4.25 -6.67 -22.95
N ALA A 262 3.72 -5.98 -23.97
CA ALA A 262 4.16 -4.63 -24.33
C ALA A 262 3.97 -3.61 -23.19
N ASN A 263 2.85 -3.70 -22.47
CA ASN A 263 2.61 -2.84 -21.31
C ASN A 263 3.59 -3.13 -20.17
N LEU A 264 3.81 -4.41 -19.84
CA LEU A 264 4.75 -4.80 -18.79
C LEU A 264 6.18 -4.36 -19.13
N GLU A 265 6.62 -4.52 -20.38
CA GLU A 265 7.92 -4.01 -20.85
C GLU A 265 8.04 -2.48 -20.67
N THR A 266 6.97 -1.74 -20.96
CA THR A 266 6.91 -0.28 -20.72
C THR A 266 7.09 0.04 -19.23
N ILE A 267 6.45 -0.72 -18.36
CA ILE A 267 6.55 -0.54 -16.89
C ILE A 267 7.96 -0.86 -16.42
N TRP A 268 8.52 -2.02 -16.78
CA TRP A 268 9.87 -2.42 -16.39
C TRP A 268 10.92 -1.42 -16.89
N THR A 269 10.77 -0.96 -18.13
CA THR A 269 11.64 0.07 -18.70
C THR A 269 11.54 1.38 -17.91
N SER A 270 10.34 1.79 -17.48
CA SER A 270 10.15 3.03 -16.74
C SER A 270 10.87 3.05 -15.39
N VAL A 271 10.85 1.94 -14.65
CA VAL A 271 11.55 1.82 -13.37
C VAL A 271 13.06 1.59 -13.56
N ALA A 272 13.45 0.78 -14.54
CA ALA A 272 14.86 0.53 -14.84
C ALA A 272 15.62 1.81 -15.27
N ARG A 273 14.96 2.72 -15.99
CA ARG A 273 15.55 4.01 -16.42
C ARG A 273 15.96 4.92 -15.26
N VAL A 274 15.35 4.77 -14.09
CA VAL A 274 15.68 5.52 -12.86
C VAL A 274 16.54 4.70 -11.90
N GLY A 275 17.11 3.58 -12.37
CA GLY A 275 18.03 2.74 -11.58
C GLY A 275 17.34 1.74 -10.63
N VAL A 276 16.01 1.66 -10.65
CA VAL A 276 15.24 0.72 -9.84
C VAL A 276 15.27 -0.67 -10.48
N LYS A 277 15.61 -1.72 -9.71
CA LYS A 277 15.57 -3.10 -10.21
C LYS A 277 14.12 -3.57 -10.38
N ALA A 278 13.76 -4.02 -11.58
CA ALA A 278 12.41 -4.47 -11.90
C ALA A 278 12.27 -5.99 -11.64
N TYR A 279 11.38 -6.37 -10.72
CA TYR A 279 10.97 -7.76 -10.50
C TYR A 279 9.49 -7.91 -10.83
N GLN A 280 9.11 -9.03 -11.44
CA GLN A 280 7.71 -9.31 -11.80
C GLN A 280 7.22 -10.55 -11.04
N SER A 281 6.04 -10.48 -10.43
CA SER A 281 5.39 -11.69 -9.94
C SER A 281 4.75 -12.46 -11.10
N THR A 282 4.79 -13.79 -11.05
CA THR A 282 3.92 -14.62 -11.91
C THR A 282 2.47 -14.48 -11.44
N ILE A 283 1.53 -14.55 -12.39
CA ILE A 283 0.10 -14.39 -12.15
C ILE A 283 -0.44 -15.67 -11.53
N THR A 284 -1.05 -15.56 -10.35
CA THR A 284 -1.62 -16.71 -9.63
C THR A 284 -2.84 -17.30 -10.34
N PRO A 285 -3.13 -18.60 -10.13
CA PRO A 285 -4.26 -19.25 -10.78
C PRO A 285 -5.59 -18.64 -10.34
N MET A 286 -6.50 -18.51 -11.30
CA MET A 286 -7.87 -18.07 -11.05
C MET A 286 -8.83 -19.22 -11.30
N THR A 287 -9.76 -19.40 -10.36
CA THR A 287 -10.90 -20.29 -10.54
C THR A 287 -12.15 -19.49 -10.91
N ALA A 288 -13.08 -20.16 -11.60
CA ALA A 288 -14.43 -19.71 -11.81
C ALA A 288 -15.18 -19.62 -10.46
N VAL A 289 -16.44 -19.21 -10.51
CA VAL A 289 -17.29 -19.00 -9.32
C VAL A 289 -17.42 -20.28 -8.47
N ASP A 290 -17.28 -21.45 -9.07
CA ASP A 290 -17.32 -22.75 -8.39
C ASP A 290 -16.09 -23.03 -7.50
N GLY A 291 -15.05 -22.20 -7.61
CA GLY A 291 -13.82 -22.31 -6.83
C GLY A 291 -12.91 -23.48 -7.23
N VAL A 292 -13.23 -24.20 -8.31
CA VAL A 292 -12.49 -25.41 -8.73
C VAL A 292 -12.18 -25.41 -10.24
N THR A 293 -13.08 -24.89 -11.08
CA THR A 293 -12.86 -24.84 -12.53
C THR A 293 -11.92 -23.69 -12.86
N PRO A 294 -10.82 -23.92 -13.61
CA PRO A 294 -9.98 -22.82 -14.07
C PRO A 294 -10.77 -21.83 -14.94
N GLN A 295 -10.44 -20.54 -14.86
CA GLN A 295 -11.04 -19.56 -15.77
C GLN A 295 -10.66 -19.83 -17.24
N ALA A 296 -11.50 -19.37 -18.17
CA ALA A 296 -11.22 -19.49 -19.62
C ALA A 296 -9.90 -18.80 -20.04
N THR A 297 -9.43 -17.83 -19.26
CA THR A 297 -8.16 -17.11 -19.44
C THR A 297 -6.92 -17.90 -19.01
N GLU A 298 -7.09 -19.11 -18.45
CA GLU A 298 -5.99 -19.91 -17.91
C GLU A 298 -4.88 -20.23 -18.93
N PRO A 299 -5.17 -20.60 -20.20
CA PRO A 299 -4.11 -20.79 -21.19
C PRO A 299 -3.28 -19.52 -21.42
N LEU A 300 -3.92 -18.34 -21.41
CA LEU A 300 -3.26 -17.04 -21.59
C LEU A 300 -2.39 -16.69 -20.36
N ARG A 301 -2.87 -17.00 -19.16
CA ARG A 301 -2.11 -16.87 -17.91
C ARG A 301 -0.83 -17.71 -17.97
N LEU A 302 -0.93 -18.98 -18.39
CA LEU A 302 0.21 -19.88 -18.51
C LEU A 302 1.22 -19.39 -19.54
N GLU A 303 0.76 -18.92 -20.71
CA GLU A 303 1.62 -18.32 -21.72
C GLU A 303 2.38 -17.11 -21.16
N LEU A 304 1.68 -16.20 -20.48
CA LEU A 304 2.26 -15.00 -19.90
C LEU A 304 3.27 -15.32 -18.79
N ASN A 305 2.94 -16.27 -17.90
CA ASN A 305 3.85 -16.72 -16.84
C ASN A 305 5.11 -17.40 -17.39
N ASN A 306 4.98 -18.21 -18.45
CA ASN A 306 6.14 -18.81 -19.09
C ASN A 306 7.07 -17.76 -19.68
N TRP A 307 6.51 -16.71 -20.28
CA TRP A 307 7.30 -15.56 -20.76
C TRP A 307 7.95 -14.76 -19.62
N ILE A 308 7.24 -14.48 -18.53
CA ILE A 308 7.84 -13.80 -17.35
C ILE A 308 9.07 -14.58 -16.84
N ARG A 309 8.96 -15.92 -16.80
CA ARG A 309 10.05 -16.81 -16.36
C ARG A 309 11.26 -16.81 -17.29
N THR A 310 11.14 -16.38 -18.56
CA THR A 310 12.31 -16.21 -19.43
C THR A 310 13.11 -14.97 -19.11
N GLN A 311 12.68 -14.13 -18.15
CA GLN A 311 13.35 -12.89 -17.74
C GLN A 311 13.69 -11.97 -18.91
N PRO A 312 12.71 -11.57 -19.74
CA PRO A 312 12.94 -10.67 -20.87
C PRO A 312 13.50 -9.33 -20.38
N SER A 313 14.52 -8.79 -21.06
CA SER A 313 15.06 -7.46 -20.75
C SER A 313 13.96 -6.39 -20.81
N PRO A 314 13.89 -5.42 -19.87
CA PRO A 314 14.86 -5.13 -18.80
C PRO A 314 14.51 -5.76 -17.44
N LEU A 315 13.73 -6.83 -17.42
CA LEU A 315 13.33 -7.50 -16.18
C LEU A 315 14.56 -8.05 -15.45
N THR A 316 14.77 -7.62 -14.20
CA THR A 316 15.89 -8.09 -13.37
C THR A 316 15.64 -9.49 -12.85
N GLY A 317 14.39 -9.84 -12.56
CA GLY A 317 14.02 -11.17 -12.10
C GLY A 317 12.53 -11.35 -11.92
N PHE A 318 12.12 -12.50 -11.38
CA PHE A 318 10.71 -12.77 -11.09
C PHE A 318 10.52 -13.46 -9.74
N VAL A 319 9.31 -13.34 -9.20
CA VAL A 319 8.83 -14.04 -8.02
C VAL A 319 7.73 -15.00 -8.46
N ASP A 320 7.93 -16.31 -8.30
CA ASP A 320 6.96 -17.30 -8.81
C ASP A 320 5.80 -17.54 -7.84
N LEU A 321 4.89 -16.56 -7.73
CA LEU A 321 3.69 -16.67 -6.90
C LEU A 321 2.75 -17.78 -7.41
N ALA A 322 2.65 -17.97 -8.73
CA ALA A 322 1.86 -19.05 -9.32
C ALA A 322 2.31 -20.43 -8.85
N ASP A 323 3.62 -20.72 -8.94
CA ASP A 323 4.18 -22.00 -8.50
C ASP A 323 3.99 -22.23 -7.00
N ALA A 324 4.08 -21.16 -6.19
CA ALA A 324 3.82 -21.23 -4.77
C ALA A 324 2.33 -21.44 -4.43
N ALA A 325 1.43 -20.94 -5.28
CA ALA A 325 -0.02 -21.08 -5.13
C ALA A 325 -0.53 -22.45 -5.56
N GLU A 326 0.11 -23.07 -6.54
CA GLU A 326 -0.31 -24.34 -7.12
C GLU A 326 0.20 -25.55 -6.31
N THR A 327 -0.51 -26.68 -6.40
CA THR A 327 -0.03 -27.96 -5.83
C THR A 327 1.21 -28.49 -6.54
N ALA A 328 1.35 -28.17 -7.82
CA ALA A 328 2.50 -28.42 -8.67
C ALA A 328 2.49 -27.38 -9.78
N ARG A 329 3.66 -27.08 -10.37
CA ARG A 329 3.77 -26.09 -11.44
C ARG A 329 2.75 -26.32 -12.55
N ASN A 330 1.98 -25.28 -12.87
CA ASN A 330 0.93 -25.29 -13.90
C ASN A 330 -0.18 -26.33 -13.64
N SER A 331 -0.36 -26.80 -12.40
CA SER A 331 -1.38 -27.80 -12.07
C SER A 331 -2.79 -27.26 -12.14
N LYS A 332 -2.95 -25.92 -12.19
CA LYS A 332 -4.23 -25.20 -12.16
C LYS A 332 -5.01 -25.42 -10.86
N ARG A 333 -4.48 -26.19 -9.91
CA ARG A 333 -5.09 -26.48 -8.61
C ARG A 333 -4.37 -25.68 -7.53
N ASN A 334 -5.11 -24.82 -6.85
CA ASN A 334 -4.62 -24.10 -5.70
C ASN A 334 -4.30 -25.09 -4.56
N ALA A 335 -3.08 -25.02 -4.03
CA ALA A 335 -2.61 -25.86 -2.93
C ALA A 335 -3.36 -25.63 -1.61
N ARG A 336 -4.15 -24.54 -1.53
CA ARG A 336 -5.08 -24.28 -0.43
C ARG A 336 -6.41 -23.83 -1.03
N SER A 337 -7.42 -24.69 -0.94
CA SER A 337 -8.78 -24.34 -1.35
C SER A 337 -9.27 -23.20 -0.45
N SER A 338 -9.42 -22.05 -1.05
CA SER A 338 -10.14 -20.96 -0.42
C SER A 338 -11.02 -20.36 -1.50
N ARG A 339 -12.28 -20.08 -1.15
CA ARG A 339 -13.39 -19.69 -2.03
C ARG A 339 -13.13 -18.51 -2.99
N SER A 340 -11.98 -17.87 -2.91
CA SER A 340 -11.45 -16.93 -3.89
C SER A 340 -9.98 -17.30 -4.11
N GLY A 341 -9.56 -17.62 -5.33
CA GLY A 341 -8.16 -17.96 -5.66
C GLY A 341 -7.12 -16.87 -5.33
N SER A 342 -7.51 -15.79 -4.67
CA SER A 342 -6.71 -14.63 -4.27
C SER A 342 -6.10 -14.70 -2.85
N LYS A 343 -6.26 -15.81 -2.11
CA LYS A 343 -5.81 -15.88 -0.71
C LYS A 343 -4.37 -16.36 -0.57
N GLU A 344 -3.45 -15.41 -0.68
CA GLU A 344 -2.02 -15.65 -0.54
C GLU A 344 -1.60 -15.51 0.93
N SER A 345 -1.04 -16.57 1.53
CA SER A 345 -0.55 -16.56 2.91
C SER A 345 0.96 -16.30 2.99
N SER A 346 1.46 -15.87 4.16
CA SER A 346 2.91 -15.68 4.41
C SER A 346 3.76 -16.93 4.09
N THR A 347 3.16 -18.13 4.13
CA THR A 347 3.83 -19.39 3.82
C THR A 347 4.08 -19.58 2.32
N MET A 348 3.17 -19.07 1.47
CA MET A 348 3.28 -19.12 0.01
C MET A 348 4.46 -18.27 -0.47
N PHE A 349 4.57 -17.05 0.04
CA PHE A 349 5.62 -16.12 -0.36
C PHE A 349 7.03 -16.63 -0.03
N ARG A 350 7.23 -17.27 1.14
CA ARG A 350 8.51 -17.89 1.51
C ARG A 350 8.92 -19.02 0.56
N ARG A 351 7.96 -19.71 -0.07
CA ARG A 351 8.25 -20.71 -1.11
C ARG A 351 8.62 -20.05 -2.43
N ALA A 352 7.88 -19.02 -2.86
CA ALA A 352 8.13 -18.30 -4.11
C ALA A 352 9.56 -17.72 -4.17
N PHE A 353 10.06 -17.15 -3.07
CA PHE A 353 11.41 -16.59 -2.98
C PHE A 353 12.54 -17.63 -2.94
N ARG A 354 12.26 -18.85 -2.46
CA ARG A 354 13.26 -19.94 -2.51
C ARG A 354 13.38 -20.55 -3.89
N ALA A 355 12.35 -20.43 -4.72
CA ALA A 355 12.30 -20.96 -6.08
C ALA A 355 12.81 -19.98 -7.14
N SER A 356 12.90 -18.67 -6.84
CA SER A 356 13.44 -17.67 -7.77
C SER A 356 14.96 -17.76 -7.83
N SER A 357 15.50 -17.85 -9.05
CA SER A 357 16.94 -18.00 -9.36
C SER A 357 17.81 -16.79 -9.02
N ALA A 358 17.23 -15.68 -8.57
CA ALA A 358 17.95 -14.48 -8.15
C ALA A 358 17.75 -14.30 -6.64
N GLY A 359 18.80 -14.57 -5.86
CA GLY A 359 18.85 -14.22 -4.44
C GLY A 359 18.68 -12.72 -4.28
N LEU A 360 17.51 -12.28 -3.84
CA LEU A 360 17.26 -10.92 -3.37
C LEU A 360 18.01 -10.75 -2.05
N SER A 361 19.28 -10.33 -2.10
CA SER A 361 19.97 -9.77 -0.94
C SER A 361 19.53 -8.31 -0.80
N CYS A 362 18.52 -8.07 0.05
CA CYS A 362 18.12 -6.72 0.47
C CYS A 362 18.82 -6.31 1.77
#